data_AF-A0A3E2SZZ7-F1
#
_entry.id   AF-A0A3E2SZZ7-F1
#
_cell.length_a   1.000
_cell.length_b   1.000
_cell.length_c   1.000
_cell.angle_alpha   90.00
_cell.angle_beta   90.00
_cell.angle_gamma   90.00
#
_symmetry.space_group_name_H-M   'P 1'
#
loop_
_entity.id
_entity.type
_entity.pdbx_description
1 polymer ?
#
loop_
_entity_poly.entity_id
_entity_poly.type
_entity_poly.pdbx_seq_one_letter_code
_entity_poly.pdbx_strand_id
1 'polypeptide(L)'
;MGCFCMPKGQRKYNGAQKVEIIKQLHNEKLSFYEASSKYGIPRRTLQDWERIYLEEGEEALLVERRGRACAASGTQKGRKPKLDKQVEEDLIAENQRLRMEIDYLKKLRALVLEEERQNRKHK
;
A
#
# COMPACT_ATOMS: atom_id res chain seq x y z
N MET A 1 -31.23 -12.36 20.97
CA MET A 1 -30.21 -11.80 21.89
C MET A 1 -29.64 -10.54 21.27
N GLY A 2 -29.88 -9.37 21.86
CA GLY A 2 -29.35 -8.09 21.36
C GLY A 2 -27.87 -7.93 21.70
N CYS A 3 -27.04 -7.59 20.72
CA CYS A 3 -25.61 -7.35 20.93
C CYS A 3 -25.43 -5.92 21.49
N PHE A 4 -25.13 -5.81 22.78
CA PHE A 4 -24.83 -4.51 23.42
C PHE A 4 -23.43 -4.05 23.04
N CYS A 5 -23.35 -2.97 22.26
CA CYS A 5 -22.10 -2.32 21.86
C CYS A 5 -21.59 -1.44 23.00
N MET A 6 -20.67 -1.92 23.84
CA MET A 6 -20.07 -1.06 24.87
C MET A 6 -19.15 0.02 24.26
N PRO A 7 -19.18 1.27 24.76
CA PRO A 7 -18.25 2.31 24.36
C PRO A 7 -16.84 1.98 24.87
N LYS A 8 -15.85 1.99 23.96
CA LYS A 8 -14.46 1.66 24.28
C LYS A 8 -13.66 2.92 24.63
N GLY A 9 -12.60 2.73 25.42
CA GLY A 9 -11.68 3.77 25.90
C GLY A 9 -11.10 4.67 24.80
N GLN A 10 -10.58 5.82 25.23
CA GLN A 10 -10.16 6.92 24.36
C GLN A 10 -9.10 6.47 23.33
N ARG A 11 -9.25 6.97 22.10
CA ARG A 11 -8.41 6.63 20.96
C ARG A 11 -7.12 7.44 21.03
N LYS A 12 -5.96 6.75 21.07
CA LYS A 12 -4.64 7.43 21.11
C LYS A 12 -4.16 7.94 19.74
N TYR A 13 -4.58 7.30 18.64
CA TYR A 13 -4.20 7.70 17.27
C TYR A 13 -5.35 7.55 16.26
N ASN A 14 -5.54 8.59 15.46
CA ASN A 14 -6.44 8.65 14.30
C ASN A 14 -5.77 8.10 13.03
N GLY A 15 -6.56 7.76 12.02
CA GLY A 15 -6.06 7.18 10.76
C GLY A 15 -4.95 8.02 10.09
N ALA A 16 -5.14 9.33 10.00
CA ALA A 16 -4.15 10.24 9.42
C ALA A 16 -2.81 10.21 10.17
N GLN A 17 -2.84 10.19 11.51
CA GLN A 17 -1.64 10.11 12.33
C GLN A 17 -0.88 8.78 12.11
N LYS A 18 -1.61 7.68 11.89
CA LYS A 18 -0.97 6.39 11.57
C LYS A 18 -0.23 6.46 10.22
N VAL A 19 -0.86 7.05 9.21
CA VAL A 19 -0.26 7.22 7.88
C VAL A 19 1.00 8.06 7.96
N GLU A 20 0.96 9.17 8.69
CA GLU A 20 2.12 10.05 8.87
C GLU A 20 3.29 9.33 9.56
N ILE A 21 3.01 8.56 10.62
CA ILE A 21 4.03 7.79 11.34
C ILE A 21 4.68 6.74 10.42
N ILE A 22 3.90 6.02 9.60
CA ILE A 22 4.44 5.02 8.67
C ILE A 22 5.23 5.67 7.53
N LYS A 23 4.76 6.79 6.98
CA LYS A 23 5.51 7.55 5.96
C LYS A 23 6.85 8.05 6.52
N GLN A 24 6.87 8.60 7.73
CA GLN A 24 8.11 9.01 8.39
C GLN A 24 9.05 7.83 8.62
N LEU A 25 8.53 6.69 9.06
CA LEU A 25 9.33 5.47 9.24
C LEU A 25 10.06 5.06 7.95
N HIS A 26 9.37 5.10 6.80
CA HIS A 26 9.97 4.76 5.51
C HIS A 26 10.92 5.84 4.98
N ASN A 27 10.55 7.12 5.10
CA ASN A 27 11.37 8.23 4.62
C ASN A 27 12.67 8.39 5.43
N GLU A 28 12.59 8.28 6.75
CA GLU A 28 13.74 8.39 7.67
C GLU A 28 14.47 7.05 7.84
N LYS A 29 13.98 5.95 7.24
CA LYS A 29 14.49 4.57 7.39
C LYS A 29 14.63 4.15 8.86
N LEU A 30 13.72 4.60 9.71
CA LEU A 30 13.74 4.27 11.14
C LEU A 30 13.48 2.78 11.36
N SER A 31 14.19 2.21 12.33
CA SER A 31 13.83 0.90 12.85
C SER A 31 12.52 0.96 13.64
N PHE A 32 11.80 -0.16 13.73
CA PHE A 32 10.61 -0.22 14.59
C PHE A 32 10.91 0.04 16.06
N TYR A 33 12.14 -0.20 16.52
CA TYR A 33 12.55 0.10 17.89
C TYR A 33 12.64 1.61 18.14
N GLU A 34 13.26 2.33 17.23
CA GLU A 34 13.36 3.79 17.30
C GLU A 34 11.97 4.43 17.18
N ALA A 35 11.16 3.99 16.21
CA ALA A 35 9.79 4.46 16.05
C ALA A 35 8.92 4.13 17.29
N SER A 36 9.08 2.94 17.87
CA SER A 36 8.38 2.55 19.10
C SER A 36 8.71 3.49 20.26
N SER A 37 9.98 3.88 20.38
CA SER A 37 10.46 4.78 21.43
C SER A 37 10.00 6.22 21.18
N LYS A 38 10.10 6.70 19.93
CA LYS A 38 9.71 8.07 19.51
C LYS A 38 8.22 8.33 19.70
N TYR A 39 7.35 7.40 19.27
CA TYR A 39 5.91 7.60 19.31
C TYR A 39 5.22 6.94 20.51
N GLY A 40 5.93 6.12 21.30
CA GLY A 40 5.34 5.37 22.41
C GLY A 40 4.28 4.36 21.94
N ILE A 41 4.54 3.71 20.80
CA ILE A 41 3.67 2.73 20.15
C ILE A 41 4.35 1.37 20.20
N PRO A 42 3.68 0.29 20.64
CA PRO A 42 4.28 -1.03 20.63
C PRO A 42 4.76 -1.43 19.23
N ARG A 43 5.98 -1.98 19.14
CA ARG A 43 6.56 -2.48 17.88
C ARG A 43 5.59 -3.32 17.05
N ARG A 44 4.85 -4.23 17.68
CA ARG A 44 3.89 -5.11 16.97
C ARG A 44 2.77 -4.32 16.28
N THR A 45 2.32 -3.23 16.90
CA THR A 45 1.32 -2.34 16.29
C THR A 45 1.89 -1.58 15.09
N LEU A 46 3.14 -1.14 15.14
CA LEU A 46 3.82 -0.52 14.00
C LEU A 46 3.96 -1.50 12.82
N GLN A 47 4.35 -2.75 13.10
CA GLN A 47 4.42 -3.80 12.09
C GLN A 47 3.05 -4.10 11.45
N ASP A 48 1.99 -4.13 12.26
CA ASP A 48 0.64 -4.30 11.73
C ASP A 48 0.22 -3.13 10.83
N TRP A 49 0.55 -1.89 11.20
CA TRP A 49 0.24 -0.71 10.38
C TRP A 49 1.05 -0.68 9.09
N GLU A 50 2.33 -1.04 9.15
CA GLU A 50 3.18 -1.12 7.97
C GLU A 50 2.69 -2.20 7.00
N ARG A 51 2.32 -3.38 7.51
CA ARG A 51 1.74 -4.44 6.68
C ARG A 51 0.47 -3.96 5.96
N ILE A 52 -0.42 -3.26 6.66
CA ILE A 52 -1.64 -2.69 6.06
C ILE A 52 -1.27 -1.66 4.98
N TYR A 53 -0.28 -0.80 5.25
CA TYR A 53 0.19 0.20 4.29
C TYR A 53 0.75 -0.42 3.02
N LEU A 54 1.55 -1.48 3.14
CA LEU A 54 2.17 -2.16 2.00
C LEU A 54 1.18 -3.03 1.20
N GLU A 55 0.23 -3.70 1.86
CA GLU A 55 -0.74 -4.57 1.20
C GLU A 55 -1.94 -3.82 0.62
N GLU A 56 -2.43 -2.80 1.32
CA GLU A 56 -3.72 -2.17 1.03
C GLU A 56 -3.62 -0.65 0.78
N GLY A 57 -2.45 -0.04 1.01
CA GLY A 57 -2.21 1.39 0.82
C GLY A 57 -2.55 2.27 2.02
N GLU A 58 -2.32 3.57 1.87
CA GLU A 58 -2.58 4.58 2.92
C GLU A 58 -4.05 4.69 3.31
N GLU A 59 -4.96 4.53 2.34
CA GLU A 59 -6.40 4.58 2.55
C GLU A 59 -6.87 3.54 3.57
N ALA A 60 -6.22 2.37 3.58
CA ALA A 60 -6.57 1.29 4.49
C ALA A 60 -6.25 1.60 5.96
N LEU A 61 -5.27 2.47 6.22
CA LEU A 61 -4.98 2.97 7.57
C LEU A 61 -5.96 4.05 8.03
N LEU A 62 -6.59 4.77 7.09
CA LEU A 62 -7.66 5.74 7.37
C LEU A 62 -8.96 5.05 7.77
N VAL A 63 -9.23 3.87 7.19
CA VAL A 63 -10.41 3.07 7.50
C VAL A 63 -10.32 2.47 8.91
N GLU A 64 -11.27 2.81 9.77
CA GLU A 64 -11.30 2.30 11.15
C GLU A 64 -11.92 0.89 11.21
N ARG A 65 -11.06 -0.12 11.39
CA ARG A 65 -11.47 -1.53 11.48
C ARG A 65 -11.64 -2.04 12.91
N ARG A 66 -11.38 -1.23 13.95
CA ARG A 66 -11.48 -1.68 15.35
C ARG A 66 -12.94 -1.97 15.76
N GLY A 67 -13.10 -2.95 16.65
CA GLY A 67 -14.41 -3.38 17.18
C GLY A 67 -15.04 -4.53 16.40
N ARG A 68 -16.13 -5.10 16.92
CA ARG A 68 -16.85 -6.18 16.23
C ARG A 68 -17.66 -5.60 15.06
N ALA A 69 -17.82 -6.40 14.01
CA ALA A 69 -18.83 -6.14 12.99
C ALA A 69 -20.22 -6.22 13.65
N CYS A 70 -21.15 -5.39 13.21
CA CYS A 70 -22.51 -5.38 13.73
C CYS A 70 -23.46 -5.24 12.55
N ALA A 71 -24.27 -6.28 12.33
CA ALA A 71 -25.27 -6.31 11.26
C ALA A 71 -26.31 -5.20 11.43
N ALA A 72 -26.69 -4.88 12.68
CA ALA A 72 -27.67 -3.85 12.99
C ALA A 72 -27.20 -2.43 12.60
N SER A 73 -25.89 -2.17 12.60
CA SER A 73 -25.32 -0.89 12.15
C SER A 73 -24.75 -0.94 10.73
N GLY A 74 -25.05 -2.00 9.96
CA GLY A 74 -24.58 -2.18 8.58
C GLY A 74 -23.06 -2.23 8.42
N THR A 75 -22.31 -2.39 9.51
CA THR A 75 -20.86 -2.22 9.51
C THR A 75 -20.17 -3.54 9.22
N GLN A 76 -19.84 -3.78 7.94
CA GLN A 76 -18.89 -4.83 7.57
C GLN A 76 -17.47 -4.37 7.91
N LYS A 77 -16.75 -5.18 8.68
CA LYS A 77 -15.36 -4.94 9.07
C LYS A 77 -14.53 -6.17 8.74
N GLY A 78 -13.39 -5.98 8.09
CA GLY A 78 -12.52 -7.06 7.65
C GLY A 78 -11.64 -6.63 6.47
N ARG A 79 -10.81 -7.54 5.98
CA ARG A 79 -10.09 -7.38 4.72
C ARG A 79 -11.10 -7.44 3.57
N LYS A 80 -10.91 -6.61 2.54
CA LYS A 80 -11.72 -6.72 1.32
C LYS A 80 -11.58 -8.15 0.74
N PRO A 81 -12.64 -8.72 0.14
CA PRO A 81 -12.52 -9.98 -0.59
C PRO A 81 -11.37 -9.89 -1.61
N LYS A 82 -10.70 -11.02 -1.86
CA LYS A 82 -9.74 -11.11 -2.97
C LYS A 82 -10.48 -10.83 -4.29
N LEU A 83 -9.75 -10.35 -5.30
CA LEU A 83 -10.31 -10.18 -6.62
C LEU A 83 -10.76 -11.54 -7.16
N ASP A 84 -11.69 -11.53 -8.11
CA ASP A 84 -12.07 -12.76 -8.79
C ASP A 84 -10.88 -13.29 -9.60
N LYS A 85 -10.71 -14.62 -9.63
CA LYS A 85 -9.52 -15.25 -10.22
C LYS A 85 -9.35 -14.88 -11.70
N GLN A 86 -10.46 -14.79 -12.43
CA GLN A 86 -10.46 -14.40 -13.84
C GLN A 86 -9.87 -12.99 -14.02
N VAL A 87 -10.29 -12.05 -13.16
CA VAL A 87 -9.80 -10.67 -13.19
C VAL A 87 -8.31 -10.60 -12.86
N GLU A 88 -7.83 -11.41 -11.91
CA GLU A 88 -6.41 -11.48 -11.57
C GLU A 88 -5.57 -12.00 -12.75
N GLU A 89 -6.03 -13.03 -13.45
CA GLU A 89 -5.36 -13.60 -14.64
C GLU A 89 -5.31 -12.59 -15.80
N ASP A 90 -6.42 -11.90 -16.08
CA ASP A 90 -6.50 -10.87 -17.12
C ASP A 90 -5.52 -9.71 -16.82
N LEU A 91 -5.44 -9.29 -15.56
CA LEU A 91 -4.49 -8.25 -15.12
C LEU A 91 -3.03 -8.70 -15.26
N ILE A 92 -2.73 -9.97 -15.01
CA ILE A 92 -1.39 -10.53 -15.19
C ILE A 92 -1.03 -10.53 -16.68
N ALA A 93 -1.94 -10.94 -17.55
CA ALA A 93 -1.73 -10.94 -19.01
C ALA A 93 -1.48 -9.53 -19.54
N GLU A 94 -2.27 -8.54 -19.12
CA GLU A 94 -2.05 -7.14 -19.50
C GLU A 94 -0.73 -6.60 -18.96
N ASN A 95 -0.34 -6.95 -17.73
CA ASN A 95 0.96 -6.53 -17.18
C ASN A 95 2.13 -7.09 -18.00
N GLN A 96 2.02 -8.34 -18.45
CA GLN A 96 3.02 -8.95 -19.34
C GLN A 96 3.08 -8.24 -20.69
N ARG A 97 1.91 -7.93 -21.28
CA ARG A 97 1.81 -7.17 -22.53
C ARG A 97 2.49 -5.81 -22.42
N LEU A 98 2.17 -5.05 -21.36
CA LEU A 98 2.75 -3.74 -21.10
C LEU A 98 4.27 -3.80 -20.87
N ARG A 99 4.78 -4.84 -20.20
CA ARG A 99 6.22 -5.04 -20.05
C ARG A 99 6.91 -5.26 -21.39
N MET A 100 6.34 -6.09 -22.25
CA MET A 100 6.86 -6.31 -23.61
C MET A 100 6.85 -5.01 -24.41
N GLU A 101 5.79 -4.23 -24.32
CA GLU A 101 5.70 -2.92 -25.00
C GLU A 101 6.75 -1.94 -24.48
N ILE A 102 6.95 -1.85 -23.16
CA ILE A 102 8.01 -1.03 -22.56
C ILE A 102 9.39 -1.45 -23.06
N ASP A 103 9.67 -2.76 -23.13
CA ASP A 103 10.97 -3.26 -23.57
C ASP A 103 11.19 -3.04 -25.08
N TYR A 104 10.15 -3.20 -25.89
CA TYR A 104 10.18 -2.83 -27.30
C TYR A 104 10.50 -1.34 -27.48
N LEU A 105 9.82 -0.45 -26.75
CA LEU A 105 10.06 0.99 -26.80
C LEU A 105 11.48 1.36 -26.34
N LYS A 106 12.02 0.70 -25.32
CA LYS A 106 13.42 0.89 -24.89
C LYS A 106 14.39 0.47 -25.99
N LYS A 107 14.15 -0.66 -26.65
CA LYS A 107 14.99 -1.13 -27.76
C LYS A 107 14.95 -0.17 -28.94
N LEU A 108 13.77 0.32 -29.30
CA LEU A 108 13.60 1.31 -30.35
C LEU A 108 14.36 2.60 -30.04
N ARG A 109 14.21 3.14 -28.83
CA ARG A 109 14.97 4.32 -28.38
C ARG A 109 16.48 4.11 -28.45
N ALA A 110 16.96 2.92 -28.08
CA ALA A 110 18.38 2.60 -28.16
C ALA A 110 18.92 2.59 -29.60
N LEU A 111 18.14 2.07 -30.56
CA LEU A 111 18.52 2.07 -31.98
C LEU A 111 18.57 3.48 -32.56
N VAL A 112 17.55 4.31 -32.28
CA VAL A 112 17.52 5.71 -32.72
C VAL A 112 18.70 6.50 -32.16
N LEU A 113 19.00 6.33 -30.86
CA LEU A 113 20.17 6.97 -30.24
C LEU A 113 21.50 6.54 -30.88
N GLU A 114 21.61 5.27 -31.28
CA GLU A 114 22.82 4.77 -31.95
C GLU A 114 22.93 5.35 -33.37
N GLU A 115 21.84 5.40 -34.13
CA GLU A 115 21.78 6.02 -35.46
C GLU A 115 22.18 7.50 -35.40
N GLU A 116 21.63 8.27 -34.45
CA GLU A 116 22.02 9.67 -34.24
C GLU A 116 23.50 9.84 -33.92
N ARG A 117 24.08 8.95 -33.11
CA ARG A 117 25.51 8.96 -32.79
C ARG A 117 26.36 8.68 -34.03
N GLN A 118 25.96 7.72 -34.87
CA GLN A 118 26.67 7.43 -36.11
C GLN A 118 26.58 8.62 -37.06
N ASN A 119 25.40 9.22 -37.26
CA ASN A 119 25.22 10.38 -38.13
C ASN A 119 26.04 11.60 -37.68
N ARG A 120 26.23 11.80 -36.37
CA ARG A 120 27.12 12.85 -35.84
C ARG A 120 28.61 12.59 -36.08
N LYS A 121 29.04 11.33 -36.21
CA LYS A 121 30.44 10.97 -36.51
C LYS A 121 30.76 11.09 -38.01
N HIS A 122 29.76 10.92 -38.86
CA HIS A 122 29.92 11.00 -40.32
C HIS A 122 29.74 12.43 -40.87
N LYS A 123 29.50 13.41 -39.99
CA LYS A 123 29.38 14.84 -40.29
C LYS A 123 30.59 15.58 -39.74
#